data_AF-A0A225SUI2-F1
#
_entry.id   AF-A0A225SUI2-F1
#
_cell.length_a   1.000
_cell.length_b   1.000
_cell.length_c   1.000
_cell.angle_alpha   90.00
_cell.angle_beta   90.00
_cell.angle_gamma   90.00
#
_symmetry.space_group_name_H-M   'P 1'
#
loop_
_entity.id
_entity.type
_entity.pdbx_description
1 polymer ?
#
loop_
_entity_poly.entity_id
_entity_poly.type
_entity_poly.pdbx_seq_one_letter_code
_entity_poly.pdbx_strand_id
1 'polypeptide(L)'
;MPTISMFYGIVIQMFYRDHAPPHFHVRYGEYKAVIDVRKLALMDGRLPRRALQLVLDWAELHQAELMEDWMLCQEMQAPKPIAPLE
;
A
#
# COMPACT_ATOMS: atom_id res chain seq x y z
N MET A 1 -12.26 -2.40 2.86
CA MET A 1 -10.87 -2.30 2.37
C MET A 1 -10.85 -1.27 1.25
N PRO A 2 -10.76 0.03 1.58
CA PRO A 2 -10.65 1.07 0.57
C PRO A 2 -9.42 0.83 -0.31
N THR A 3 -9.63 0.86 -1.62
CA THR A 3 -8.54 0.94 -2.60
C THR A 3 -8.10 2.39 -2.64
N ILE A 4 -6.82 2.64 -2.34
CA ILE A 4 -6.24 3.98 -2.28
C ILE A 4 -5.52 4.34 -3.59
N SER A 5 -5.06 3.34 -4.36
CA SER A 5 -4.47 3.57 -5.68
C SER A 5 -4.52 2.30 -6.54
N MET A 6 -4.39 2.46 -7.85
CA MET A 6 -4.34 1.35 -8.81
C MET A 6 -3.53 1.73 -10.05
N PHE A 7 -2.56 0.91 -10.43
CA PHE A 7 -1.70 1.14 -11.60
C PHE A 7 -1.13 -0.18 -12.13
N TYR A 8 -0.95 -0.33 -13.44
CA TYR A 8 -0.38 -1.55 -14.07
C TYR A 8 -1.05 -2.89 -13.64
N GLY A 9 -2.34 -2.85 -13.26
CA GLY A 9 -3.07 -4.00 -12.71
C GLY A 9 -2.76 -4.34 -11.25
N ILE A 10 -1.92 -3.54 -10.59
CA ILE A 10 -1.61 -3.57 -9.16
C ILE A 10 -2.66 -2.74 -8.43
N VAL A 11 -3.30 -3.35 -7.44
CA VAL A 11 -4.29 -2.69 -6.58
C VAL A 11 -3.68 -2.47 -5.21
N ILE A 12 -3.68 -1.23 -4.73
CA ILE A 12 -3.18 -0.84 -3.41
C ILE A 12 -4.37 -0.56 -2.49
N GLN A 13 -4.37 -1.19 -1.32
CA GLN A 13 -5.47 -1.09 -0.36
C GLN A 13 -4.92 -0.83 1.05
N MET A 14 -5.69 -0.09 1.84
CA MET A 14 -5.42 0.09 3.27
C MET A 14 -6.64 -0.28 4.09
N PHE A 15 -6.45 -0.97 5.21
CA PHE A 15 -7.54 -1.51 6.00
C PHE A 15 -7.71 -0.71 7.30
N TYR A 16 -8.98 -0.50 7.68
CA TYR A 16 -9.30 0.14 8.95
C TYR A 16 -8.85 -0.75 10.12
N ARG A 17 -8.30 -0.14 11.17
CA ARG A 17 -7.85 -0.83 12.40
C ARG A 17 -6.90 -2.00 12.16
N ASP A 18 -6.06 -1.92 11.14
CA ASP A 18 -4.97 -2.88 10.98
C ASP A 18 -3.93 -2.69 12.11
N HIS A 19 -3.09 -3.70 12.34
CA HIS A 19 -2.13 -3.67 13.44
C HIS A 19 -0.79 -3.03 13.03
N ALA A 20 -0.14 -2.34 13.96
CA ALA A 20 1.21 -1.81 13.74
C ALA A 20 2.21 -2.94 13.38
N PRO A 21 3.24 -2.65 12.56
CA PRO A 21 3.63 -1.35 12.02
C PRO A 21 2.73 -0.85 10.87
N PRO A 22 2.81 0.44 10.49
CA PRO A 22 2.08 0.96 9.34
C PRO A 22 2.39 0.21 8.06
N HIS A 23 1.35 -0.28 7.40
CA HIS A 23 1.49 -1.09 6.19
C HIS A 23 0.31 -0.91 5.24
N PHE A 24 0.49 -1.32 3.99
CA PHE A 24 -0.58 -1.42 3.01
C PHE A 24 -0.57 -2.79 2.32
N HIS A 25 -1.71 -3.15 1.75
CA HIS A 25 -1.94 -4.42 1.08
C HIS A 25 -1.90 -4.24 -0.43
N VAL A 26 -1.31 -5.20 -1.11
CA VAL A 26 -1.13 -5.21 -2.56
C VAL A 26 -1.78 -6.45 -3.14
N ARG A 27 -2.50 -6.28 -4.26
CA ARG A 27 -2.98 -7.39 -5.09
C ARG A 27 -2.52 -7.21 -6.54
N TYR A 28 -2.01 -8.27 -7.14
CA TYR A 28 -1.61 -8.31 -8.54
C TYR A 28 -1.85 -9.71 -9.12
N GLY A 29 -2.90 -9.91 -9.91
CA GLY A 29 -3.30 -11.26 -10.36
C GLY A 29 -3.57 -12.20 -9.17
N GLU A 30 -2.93 -13.37 -9.15
CA GLU A 30 -2.97 -14.29 -8.00
C GLU A 30 -2.09 -13.86 -6.80
N TYR A 31 -1.22 -12.87 -6.99
CA TYR A 31 -0.26 -12.44 -5.99
C TYR A 31 -0.88 -11.47 -4.97
N LYS A 32 -0.44 -11.61 -3.72
CA LYS A 32 -0.78 -10.73 -2.60
C LYS A 32 0.47 -10.44 -1.79
N ALA A 33 0.59 -9.22 -1.28
CA ALA A 33 1.68 -8.81 -0.43
C ALA A 33 1.26 -7.73 0.56
N VAL A 34 2.03 -7.62 1.64
CA VAL A 34 1.94 -6.56 2.64
C VAL A 34 3.27 -5.81 2.65
N ILE A 35 3.23 -4.49 2.56
CA ILE A 35 4.42 -3.63 2.49
C ILE A 35 4.46 -2.72 3.72
N ASP A 36 5.59 -2.71 4.42
CA ASP A 36 5.87 -1.76 5.49
C ASP A 36 6.05 -0.36 4.90
N VAL A 37 5.22 0.60 5.34
CA VAL A 37 5.27 1.98 4.84
C VAL A 37 6.57 2.67 5.24
N ARG A 38 7.11 2.40 6.41
CA ARG A 38 8.30 3.10 6.94
C ARG A 38 9.59 2.54 6.36
N LYS A 39 9.68 1.22 6.27
CA LYS A 39 10.88 0.53 5.78
C LYS A 39 10.90 0.34 4.27
N LEU A 40 9.77 0.57 3.59
CA LEU A 40 9.58 0.31 2.17
C LEU A 40 10.04 -1.12 1.82
N ALA A 41 9.51 -2.08 2.57
CA ALA A 41 9.93 -3.47 2.50
C ALA A 41 8.74 -4.42 2.56
N LEU A 42 8.87 -5.55 1.86
CA LEU A 42 7.91 -6.64 1.93
C LEU A 42 7.88 -7.23 3.35
N MET A 43 6.71 -7.22 3.99
CA MET A 43 6.47 -7.83 5.29
C MET A 43 5.95 -9.26 5.17
N ASP A 44 4.99 -9.48 4.26
CA ASP A 44 4.34 -10.76 4.07
C ASP A 44 3.87 -10.94 2.62
N GLY A 45 3.65 -12.19 2.23
CA GLY A 45 3.23 -12.58 0.89
C GLY A 45 4.37 -12.54 -0.13
N ARG A 46 4.01 -12.32 -1.39
CA ARG A 46 4.97 -12.29 -2.50
C ARG A 46 4.41 -11.53 -3.69
N LEU A 47 5.30 -10.88 -4.43
CA LEU A 47 5.03 -10.29 -5.74
C LEU A 47 6.13 -10.73 -6.72
N PRO A 48 5.82 -10.81 -8.02
CA PRO A 48 6.87 -10.89 -9.04
C PRO A 48 7.83 -9.71 -8.89
N ARG A 49 9.13 -9.96 -9.09
CA ARG A 49 10.20 -8.97 -8.84
C ARG A 49 9.91 -7.58 -9.43
N ARG A 50 9.41 -7.52 -10.68
CA ARG A 50 9.09 -6.25 -11.34
C ARG A 50 7.91 -5.53 -10.68
N ALA A 51 6.87 -6.25 -10.28
CA ALA A 51 5.72 -5.67 -9.58
C ALA A 51 6.12 -5.16 -8.19
N LEU A 52 6.98 -5.91 -7.47
CA LEU A 52 7.50 -5.44 -6.18
C LEU A 52 8.26 -4.13 -6.35
N GLN A 53 9.14 -4.02 -7.35
CA GLN A 53 9.89 -2.78 -7.59
C GLN A 53 8.95 -1.59 -7.84
N LEU A 54 7.97 -1.74 -8.73
CA LEU A 54 6.99 -0.68 -9.02
C LEU A 54 6.22 -0.25 -7.77
N VAL A 55 5.84 -1.19 -6.90
CA VAL A 55 5.17 -0.89 -5.65
C VAL A 55 6.07 -0.13 -4.68
N LEU A 56 7.35 -0.50 -4.58
CA LEU A 56 8.30 0.17 -3.70
C LEU A 56 8.63 1.58 -4.20
N ASP A 57 8.83 1.76 -5.51
CA ASP A 57 9.06 3.06 -6.13
C ASP A 57 7.85 3.99 -5.89
N TRP A 58 6.63 3.48 -6.11
CA TRP A 58 5.40 4.21 -5.80
C TRP A 58 5.28 4.54 -4.31
N ALA A 59 5.58 3.59 -3.41
CA ALA A 59 5.49 3.81 -1.97
C ALA A 59 6.53 4.83 -1.47
N GLU A 60 7.70 4.90 -2.09
CA GLU A 60 8.71 5.91 -1.80
C GLU A 60 8.23 7.32 -2.16
N LEU A 61 7.63 7.48 -3.35
CA LEU A 61 7.08 8.76 -3.81
C LEU A 61 5.92 9.26 -2.91
N HIS A 62 5.11 8.33 -2.39
CA HIS A 62 3.88 8.63 -1.66
C HIS A 62 3.95 8.32 -0.16
N GLN A 63 5.16 8.19 0.41
CA GLN A 63 5.34 7.72 1.78
C GLN A 63 4.61 8.58 2.82
N ALA A 64 4.57 9.90 2.61
CA ALA A 64 3.87 10.84 3.49
C ALA A 64 2.34 10.65 3.44
N GLU A 65 1.77 10.53 2.24
CA GLU A 65 0.33 10.28 2.03
C GLU A 65 -0.08 8.92 2.61
N LEU A 66 0.75 7.89 2.43
CA LEU A 66 0.54 6.57 3.04
C LEU A 66 0.53 6.62 4.57
N MET A 67 1.37 7.46 5.18
CA MET A 67 1.37 7.64 6.63
C MET A 67 0.13 8.40 7.11
N GLU A 68 -0.33 9.40 6.36
CA GLU A 68 -1.59 10.10 6.65
C GLU A 68 -2.78 9.14 6.57
N ASP A 69 -2.88 8.37 5.49
CA ASP A 69 -3.95 7.38 5.29
C ASP A 69 -3.94 6.30 6.36
N TRP A 70 -2.76 5.90 6.85
CA TRP A 70 -2.65 4.97 7.97
C TRP A 70 -3.30 5.55 9.23
N MET A 71 -3.00 6.82 9.55
CA MET A 71 -3.59 7.50 10.70
C MET A 71 -5.11 7.64 10.55
N LEU A 72 -5.60 8.02 9.37
CA LEU A 72 -7.04 8.06 9.08
C LEU A 72 -7.69 6.68 9.32
N CYS A 73 -7.08 5.62 8.80
CA CYS A 73 -7.58 4.26 8.95
C CYS A 73 -7.58 3.78 10.41
N GLN A 74 -6.61 4.18 11.23
CA GLN A 74 -6.59 3.91 12.67
C GLN A 74 -7.76 4.59 13.40
N GLU A 75 -8.12 5.79 12.97
CA GLU A 75 -9.23 6.57 13.52
C GLU A 75 -10.61 6.23 12.91
N MET A 76 -10.70 5.17 12.09
CA MET A 76 -11.92 4.80 11.34
C MET A 76 -12.39 5.86 10.35
N GLN A 77 -11.50 6.75 9.92
CA GLN A 77 -11.75 7.75 8.89
C GLN A 77 -11.33 7.24 7.52
N ALA A 78 -12.10 7.58 6.49
CA ALA A 78 -11.80 7.14 5.14
C ALA A 78 -10.42 7.64 4.66
N PRO A 79 -9.53 6.75 4.18
CA PRO A 79 -8.28 7.18 3.56
C PRO A 79 -8.57 7.89 2.24
N LYS A 80 -7.58 8.66 1.78
CA LYS A 80 -7.67 9.46 0.56
C LYS A 80 -7.20 8.65 -0.64
N PRO A 81 -7.67 8.99 -1.86
CA PRO A 81 -7.05 8.46 -3.06
C PRO A 81 -5.64 9.04 -3.22
N ILE A 82 -4.67 8.20 -3.54
CA ILE A 82 -3.28 8.56 -3.84
C ILE A 82 -3.03 8.36 -5.33
N ALA A 83 -2.34 9.32 -5.97
CA ALA A 83 -2.04 9.27 -7.39
C ALA A 83 -1.36 7.93 -7.79
N PRO A 84 -1.69 7.36 -8.96
CA PRO A 84 -1.02 6.16 -9.45
C PRO A 84 0.41 6.45 -9.92
N LEU A 85 1.24 5.41 -9.98
CA LEU A 85 2.54 5.49 -10.64
C LEU A 85 2.36 5.71 -12.15
N GLU A 86 3.02 6.75 -12.70
CA GLU A 86 3.03 7.07 -14.13
C GLU A 86 3.91 6.13 -14.98
#